data_AF-A0A9D5KH77-F1
#
_entry.id   AF-A0A9D5KH77-F1
#
_cell.length_a   1.000
_cell.length_b   1.000
_cell.length_c   1.000
_cell.angle_alpha   90.00
_cell.angle_beta   90.00
_cell.angle_gamma   90.00
#
_symmetry.space_group_name_H-M   'P 1'
#
loop_
_entity.id
_entity.type
_entity.pdbx_description
1 polymer ?
#
loop_
_entity_poly.entity_id
_entity_poly.type
_entity_poly.pdbx_seq_one_letter_code
_entity_poly.pdbx_strand_id
1 'polypeptide(L)'
;MNCASVICRKLSRKAGTWHAGLRIALWLPAFLVLMWSSAALADASTDSSRQYPYVDYSGGFDIGMWRIVKSSQFPGLQIVDTNYYNGLWQQSYIGWLGFTAHIMKRLSFKLGVWGGIYHAPQLIEGYSSSLNTRKASGGLASANGTLIIGPMERPWLTLTAGDFRYQYNPDAKNLGRYLLTGGTYPGYLMTDDPASAVAGDRGYELLGLMLQSEWMKHWRHDLIASIETEEPAGDVSLSYVATYRRKVFELGAGIAATRLLQIAGNETDSSQDRYGSADTVRAALAGDTT
;
A
#
# COMPACT_ATOMS: atom_id res chain seq x y z
N MET A 1 34.23 0.42 -65.05
CA MET A 1 34.66 -0.93 -65.46
C MET A 1 34.64 -1.82 -64.22
N ASN A 2 34.01 -2.98 -64.39
CA ASN A 2 33.69 -4.00 -63.40
C ASN A 2 34.93 -4.59 -62.72
N CYS A 3 34.84 -5.04 -61.47
CA CYS A 3 34.70 -6.48 -61.20
C CYS A 3 34.51 -6.77 -59.71
N ALA A 4 33.53 -7.64 -59.44
CA ALA A 4 33.21 -8.21 -58.15
C ALA A 4 34.22 -9.31 -57.76
N SER A 5 34.37 -9.56 -56.44
CA SER A 5 34.65 -10.90 -55.95
C SER A 5 33.85 -11.17 -54.67
N VAL A 6 33.11 -12.27 -54.74
CA VAL A 6 32.35 -12.93 -53.68
C VAL A 6 33.28 -13.97 -53.06
N ILE A 7 33.24 -14.18 -51.73
CA ILE A 7 33.22 -15.50 -51.07
C ILE A 7 33.02 -15.33 -49.55
N CYS A 8 31.81 -15.76 -49.13
CA CYS A 8 31.52 -16.65 -48.00
C CYS A 8 32.03 -16.30 -46.59
N ARG A 9 31.14 -15.74 -45.74
CA ARG A 9 31.21 -15.93 -44.27
C ARG A 9 29.88 -16.41 -43.70
N LYS A 10 29.92 -17.69 -43.29
CA LYS A 10 29.16 -18.42 -42.27
C LYS A 10 28.15 -17.58 -41.45
N LEU A 11 26.87 -17.72 -41.78
CA LEU A 11 25.76 -17.44 -40.85
C LEU A 11 25.69 -18.56 -39.81
N SER A 12 26.19 -18.29 -38.61
CA SER A 12 25.93 -19.13 -37.44
C SER A 12 24.55 -18.79 -36.87
N ARG A 13 23.62 -19.73 -36.98
CA ARG A 13 22.34 -19.71 -36.27
C ARG A 13 22.62 -19.81 -34.76
N LYS A 14 22.32 -18.75 -34.00
CA LYS A 14 22.00 -18.87 -32.58
C LYS A 14 20.49 -18.87 -32.42
N ALA A 15 19.95 -20.07 -32.35
CA ALA A 15 18.62 -20.35 -31.84
C ALA A 15 18.66 -20.34 -30.30
N GLY A 16 17.55 -19.92 -29.69
CA GLY A 16 17.14 -20.38 -28.37
C GLY A 16 17.40 -19.42 -27.22
N THR A 17 16.41 -18.60 -26.88
CA THR A 17 15.89 -18.37 -25.51
C THR A 17 14.76 -17.34 -25.56
N TRP A 18 13.62 -17.73 -26.13
CA TRP A 18 12.36 -16.99 -26.05
C TRP A 18 11.26 -17.91 -25.51
N HIS A 19 11.34 -18.33 -24.24
CA HIS A 19 10.30 -19.17 -23.62
C HIS A 19 10.03 -18.87 -22.14
N ALA A 20 10.25 -17.63 -21.67
CA ALA A 20 9.82 -17.22 -20.33
C ALA A 20 8.40 -16.59 -20.30
N GLY A 21 7.96 -15.96 -21.40
CA GLY A 21 6.68 -15.23 -21.43
C GLY A 21 5.43 -16.08 -21.63
N LEU A 22 5.56 -17.30 -22.18
CA LEU A 22 4.41 -18.14 -22.56
C LEU A 22 3.98 -19.13 -21.46
N ARG A 23 4.75 -19.25 -20.36
CA ARG A 23 4.41 -20.17 -19.27
C ARG A 23 3.42 -19.58 -18.27
N ILE A 24 3.27 -18.25 -18.21
CA ILE A 24 2.33 -17.59 -17.28
C ILE A 24 0.87 -17.74 -17.76
N ALA A 25 0.63 -17.83 -19.07
CA ALA A 25 -0.72 -17.93 -19.64
C ALA A 25 -1.41 -19.29 -19.38
N LEU A 26 -0.68 -20.34 -19.01
CA LEU A 26 -1.22 -21.69 -18.80
C LEU A 26 -1.67 -21.97 -17.36
N TRP A 27 -1.23 -21.18 -16.36
CA TRP A 27 -1.63 -21.38 -14.97
C TRP A 27 -2.98 -20.73 -14.62
N LEU A 28 -3.36 -19.66 -15.31
CA LEU A 28 -4.63 -18.96 -15.12
C LEU A 28 -5.87 -19.87 -15.26
N PRO A 29 -6.02 -20.69 -16.33
CA PRO A 29 -7.18 -21.58 -16.45
C PRO A 29 -7.18 -22.72 -15.42
N ALA A 30 -6.01 -23.26 -15.04
CA ALA A 30 -5.92 -24.29 -14.01
C ALA A 30 -6.31 -23.78 -12.61
N PHE A 31 -5.95 -22.52 -12.31
CA PHE A 31 -6.34 -21.85 -11.07
C PHE A 31 -7.84 -21.55 -11.03
N LEU A 32 -8.42 -21.10 -12.15
CA LEU A 32 -9.88 -20.90 -12.28
C LEU A 32 -10.67 -22.21 -12.11
N VAL A 33 -10.15 -23.35 -12.59
CA VAL A 33 -10.80 -24.66 -12.42
C VAL A 33 -10.75 -25.14 -10.97
N LEU A 34 -9.66 -24.91 -10.23
CA LEU A 34 -9.57 -25.22 -8.79
C LEU A 34 -10.46 -24.31 -7.93
N MET A 35 -10.67 -23.07 -8.37
CA MET A 35 -11.56 -22.11 -7.73
C MET A 35 -13.05 -22.46 -7.92
N TRP A 36 -13.40 -23.09 -9.05
CA TRP A 36 -14.76 -23.54 -9.31
C TRP A 36 -15.15 -24.82 -8.54
N SER A 37 -14.21 -25.73 -8.29
CA SER A 37 -14.52 -27.00 -7.61
C SER A 37 -14.77 -26.86 -6.10
N SER A 38 -14.24 -25.81 -5.46
CA SER A 38 -14.49 -25.52 -4.04
C SER A 38 -15.87 -24.90 -3.79
N ALA A 39 -16.42 -24.14 -4.75
CA ALA A 39 -17.79 -23.61 -4.67
C ALA A 39 -18.86 -24.72 -4.71
N ALA A 40 -18.60 -25.81 -5.44
CA ALA A 40 -19.54 -26.92 -5.58
C ALA A 40 -19.73 -27.77 -4.30
N LEU A 41 -18.80 -27.69 -3.33
CA LEU A 41 -18.89 -28.41 -2.05
C LEU A 41 -19.63 -27.63 -0.95
N ALA A 42 -19.85 -26.33 -1.13
CA ALA A 42 -20.52 -25.49 -0.14
C ALA A 42 -22.07 -25.56 -0.21
N ASP A 43 -22.64 -26.07 -1.30
CA ASP A 43 -24.08 -25.97 -1.60
C ASP A 43 -24.94 -27.14 -1.07
N ALA A 44 -24.36 -28.05 -0.26
CA ALA A 44 -25.02 -29.30 0.14
C ALA A 44 -25.66 -29.30 1.54
N SER A 45 -25.68 -28.19 2.29
CA SER A 45 -26.32 -28.16 3.62
C SER A 45 -27.55 -27.25 3.65
N THR A 46 -28.73 -27.86 3.62
CA THR A 46 -30.05 -27.22 3.70
C THR A 46 -30.43 -26.65 5.08
N ASP A 47 -29.53 -26.72 6.06
CA ASP A 47 -29.73 -26.12 7.38
C ASP A 47 -29.15 -24.69 7.41
N SER A 48 -29.97 -23.71 7.02
CA SER A 48 -29.64 -22.27 7.02
C SER A 48 -29.15 -21.72 8.39
N SER A 49 -29.34 -22.48 9.47
CA SER A 49 -28.90 -22.09 10.80
C SER A 49 -27.39 -22.31 11.01
N ARG A 50 -26.80 -23.34 10.39
CA ARG A 50 -25.39 -23.71 10.52
C ARG A 50 -24.58 -23.23 9.33
N GLN A 51 -23.99 -22.04 9.44
CA GLN A 51 -22.92 -21.65 8.52
C GLN A 51 -21.62 -22.31 8.98
N TYR A 52 -21.08 -23.17 8.12
CA TYR A 52 -19.77 -23.78 8.31
C TYR A 52 -18.67 -22.76 8.00
N PRO A 53 -17.48 -22.92 8.59
CA PRO A 53 -16.35 -22.08 8.22
C PRO A 53 -16.07 -22.25 6.73
N TYR A 54 -15.95 -21.13 6.01
CA TYR A 54 -15.64 -21.12 4.58
C TYR A 54 -14.57 -20.08 4.28
N VAL A 55 -13.91 -20.25 3.13
CA VAL A 55 -12.83 -19.37 2.69
C VAL A 55 -13.23 -18.75 1.36
N ASP A 56 -13.37 -17.43 1.36
CA ASP A 56 -13.49 -16.65 0.14
C ASP A 56 -12.11 -16.32 -0.39
N TYR A 57 -11.98 -16.36 -1.71
CA TYR A 57 -10.81 -15.89 -2.42
C TYR A 57 -11.18 -14.67 -3.24
N SER A 58 -10.25 -13.73 -3.31
CA SER A 58 -10.35 -12.56 -4.18
C SER A 58 -8.98 -12.33 -4.78
N GLY A 59 -8.94 -11.79 -5.98
CA GLY A 59 -7.69 -11.50 -6.64
C GLY A 59 -7.92 -10.52 -7.76
N GLY A 60 -6.86 -9.85 -8.15
CA GLY A 60 -6.91 -8.93 -9.25
C GLY A 60 -5.53 -8.58 -9.73
N PHE A 61 -5.53 -7.80 -10.81
CA PHE A 61 -4.34 -7.32 -11.46
C PHE A 61 -4.61 -5.93 -12.03
N ASP A 62 -3.64 -5.05 -11.87
CA ASP A 62 -3.67 -3.67 -12.33
C ASP A 62 -2.44 -3.41 -13.21
N ILE A 63 -2.69 -2.71 -14.32
CA ILE A 63 -1.66 -2.16 -15.18
C ILE A 63 -1.75 -0.64 -15.05
N GLY A 64 -0.81 -0.07 -14.30
CA GLY A 64 -0.71 1.36 -14.10
C GLY A 64 0.24 2.01 -15.11
N MET A 65 -0.13 3.19 -15.59
CA MET A 65 0.79 4.07 -16.31
C MET A 65 0.58 5.50 -15.83
N TRP A 66 1.62 6.13 -15.31
CA TRP A 66 1.58 7.53 -14.85
C TRP A 66 2.75 8.32 -15.42
N ARG A 67 2.57 9.64 -15.46
CA ARG A 67 3.58 10.59 -15.93
C ARG A 67 3.95 11.52 -14.79
N ILE A 68 5.24 11.64 -14.51
CA ILE A 68 5.73 12.63 -13.54
C ILE A 68 5.54 14.02 -14.15
N VAL A 69 4.60 14.81 -13.63
CA VAL A 69 4.30 16.15 -14.19
C VAL A 69 5.35 17.17 -13.73
N LYS A 70 5.67 17.15 -12.44
CA LYS A 70 6.75 17.93 -11.82
C LYS A 70 7.37 17.12 -10.69
N SER A 71 8.69 16.92 -10.72
CA SER A 71 9.44 16.37 -9.58
C SER A 71 9.92 17.52 -8.71
N SER A 72 9.05 17.99 -7.81
CA SER A 72 9.48 18.92 -6.76
C SER A 72 9.96 18.09 -5.57
N GLN A 73 11.28 18.05 -5.37
CA GLN A 73 11.95 17.62 -4.14
C GLN A 73 11.52 16.25 -3.62
N PHE A 74 12.02 15.17 -4.23
CA PHE A 74 12.20 13.95 -3.46
C PHE A 74 13.27 14.21 -2.39
N PRO A 75 12.99 13.97 -1.10
CA PRO A 75 14.00 14.10 -0.05
C PRO A 75 15.23 13.24 -0.41
N GLY A 76 16.41 13.85 -0.48
CA GLY A 76 17.66 13.19 -0.84
C GLY A 76 18.06 13.26 -2.33
N LEU A 77 17.21 13.75 -3.22
CA LEU A 77 17.59 14.04 -4.60
C LEU A 77 18.09 15.49 -4.72
N GLN A 78 19.37 15.67 -5.06
CA GLN A 78 19.94 17.00 -5.27
C GLN A 78 19.17 17.77 -6.36
N ILE A 79 18.98 19.07 -6.15
CA ILE A 79 18.11 19.96 -6.94
C ILE A 79 18.41 19.93 -8.45
N VAL A 80 19.64 19.54 -8.84
CA VAL A 80 20.13 19.56 -10.21
C VAL A 80 19.38 18.57 -11.13
N ASP A 81 18.82 17.47 -10.59
CA ASP A 81 18.18 16.42 -11.40
C ASP A 81 16.65 16.53 -11.50
N THR A 82 16.04 17.54 -10.86
CA THR A 82 14.58 17.71 -10.79
C THR A 82 13.91 17.94 -12.17
N ASN A 83 14.64 18.46 -13.15
CA ASN A 83 14.12 18.62 -14.50
C ASN A 83 14.14 17.30 -15.30
N TYR A 84 15.02 16.36 -14.97
CA TYR A 84 15.18 15.13 -15.71
C TYR A 84 13.95 14.21 -15.60
N TYR A 85 13.35 14.19 -14.41
CA TYR A 85 12.16 13.37 -14.16
C TYR A 85 10.88 13.95 -14.74
N ASN A 86 10.86 15.24 -15.07
CA ASN A 86 9.67 15.88 -15.60
C ASN A 86 9.31 15.29 -16.96
N GLY A 87 8.13 14.70 -17.03
CA GLY A 87 7.57 14.10 -18.22
C GLY A 87 7.91 12.62 -18.41
N LEU A 88 8.70 11.99 -17.52
CA LEU A 88 8.95 10.56 -17.55
C LEU A 88 7.67 9.77 -17.32
N TRP A 89 7.49 8.75 -18.14
CA TRP A 89 6.42 7.76 -17.98
C TRP A 89 6.93 6.61 -17.13
N GLN A 90 6.14 6.27 -16.12
CA GLN A 90 6.35 5.11 -15.28
C GLN A 90 5.22 4.11 -15.51
N GLN A 91 5.61 2.86 -15.68
CA GLN A 91 4.69 1.74 -15.84
C GLN A 91 4.79 0.83 -14.62
N SER A 92 3.64 0.32 -14.17
CA SER A 92 3.55 -0.74 -13.19
C SER A 92 2.66 -1.88 -13.65
N TYR A 93 2.97 -3.07 -13.15
CA TYR A 93 2.18 -4.27 -13.27
C TYR A 93 2.08 -4.85 -11.88
N ILE A 94 0.89 -4.86 -11.29
CA ILE A 94 0.73 -5.27 -9.89
C ILE A 94 -0.43 -6.22 -9.79
N GLY A 95 -0.20 -7.38 -9.17
CA GLY A 95 -1.21 -8.38 -8.87
C GLY A 95 -1.38 -8.54 -7.37
N TRP A 96 -2.58 -8.94 -6.96
CA TRP A 96 -2.88 -9.25 -5.57
C TRP A 96 -3.77 -10.48 -5.46
N LEU A 97 -3.62 -11.17 -4.33
CA LEU A 97 -4.42 -12.32 -3.95
C LEU A 97 -4.82 -12.16 -2.49
N GLY A 98 -6.11 -12.23 -2.21
CA GLY A 98 -6.70 -12.11 -0.89
C GLY A 98 -7.50 -13.35 -0.52
N PHE A 99 -7.34 -13.79 0.72
CA PHE A 99 -8.06 -14.89 1.34
C PHE A 99 -8.85 -14.33 2.51
N THR A 100 -10.16 -14.63 2.57
CA THR A 100 -11.00 -14.28 3.70
C THR A 100 -11.57 -15.55 4.30
N ALA A 101 -11.07 -15.93 5.47
CA ALA A 101 -11.60 -17.06 6.22
C ALA A 101 -12.71 -16.59 7.16
N HIS A 102 -13.93 -17.06 6.94
CA HIS A 102 -15.07 -16.84 7.82
C HIS A 102 -15.12 -17.99 8.83
N ILE A 103 -14.62 -17.79 10.05
CA ILE A 103 -14.67 -18.83 11.09
C ILE A 103 -16.08 -18.95 11.66
N MET A 104 -16.75 -17.80 11.80
CA MET A 104 -18.13 -17.69 12.28
C MET A 104 -18.85 -16.63 11.45
N LYS A 105 -20.19 -16.59 11.56
CA LYS A 105 -21.04 -15.49 11.05
C LYS A 105 -20.48 -14.10 11.37
N ARG A 106 -19.80 -13.97 12.52
CA ARG A 106 -19.37 -12.69 13.10
C ARG A 106 -17.87 -12.47 13.10
N LEU A 107 -17.07 -13.49 12.79
CA LEU A 107 -15.61 -13.43 12.89
C LEU A 107 -15.00 -13.85 11.57
N SER A 108 -14.31 -12.91 10.93
CA SER A 108 -13.57 -13.14 9.69
C SER A 108 -12.11 -12.75 9.85
N PHE A 109 -11.24 -13.47 9.14
CA PHE A 109 -9.82 -13.14 9.01
C PHE A 109 -9.51 -12.92 7.54
N LYS A 110 -8.85 -11.81 7.23
CA LYS A 110 -8.42 -11.44 5.88
C LYS A 110 -6.90 -11.44 5.83
N LEU A 111 -6.36 -12.20 4.88
CA LEU A 111 -4.95 -12.21 4.53
C LEU A 111 -4.81 -11.89 3.04
N GLY A 112 -4.10 -10.82 2.72
CA GLY A 112 -3.79 -10.43 1.36
C GLY A 112 -2.29 -10.43 1.12
N VAL A 113 -1.88 -10.87 -0.05
CA VAL A 113 -0.53 -10.71 -0.58
C VAL A 113 -0.59 -9.94 -1.89
N TRP A 114 0.43 -9.13 -2.15
CA TRP A 114 0.58 -8.45 -3.43
C TRP A 114 1.99 -8.63 -3.97
N GLY A 115 2.12 -8.49 -5.28
CA GLY A 115 3.40 -8.49 -5.96
C GLY A 115 3.31 -7.69 -7.24
N GLY A 116 4.38 -6.97 -7.58
CA GLY A 116 4.38 -6.15 -8.77
C GLY A 116 5.76 -5.83 -9.29
N ILE A 117 5.79 -5.44 -10.55
CA ILE A 117 6.95 -4.91 -11.24
C ILE A 117 6.67 -3.45 -11.54
N TYR A 118 7.55 -2.55 -11.12
CA TYR A 118 7.47 -1.15 -11.45
C TYR A 118 8.80 -0.66 -12.04
N HIS A 119 8.69 0.27 -12.98
CA HIS A 119 9.83 0.92 -13.59
C HIS A 119 10.23 2.14 -12.78
N ALA A 120 11.21 1.99 -11.88
CA ALA A 120 11.73 3.13 -11.13
C ALA A 120 12.97 3.68 -11.85
N PRO A 121 13.01 4.99 -12.13
CA PRO A 121 14.22 5.61 -12.61
C PRO A 121 15.24 5.62 -11.46
N GLN A 122 16.36 4.91 -11.62
CA GLN A 122 17.46 4.95 -10.67
C GLN A 122 18.48 6.00 -11.11
N LEU A 123 18.91 6.83 -10.17
CA LEU A 123 20.19 7.53 -10.33
C LEU A 123 21.29 6.51 -10.06
N ILE A 124 22.17 6.36 -11.03
CA ILE A 124 23.46 5.73 -10.82
C ILE A 124 24.41 6.88 -10.52
N GLU A 125 24.92 6.95 -9.29
CA GLU A 125 25.96 7.91 -8.92
C GLU A 125 27.09 7.86 -9.97
N GLY A 126 27.31 8.99 -10.65
CA GLY A 126 28.37 9.14 -11.65
C GLY A 126 27.98 8.88 -13.12
N TYR A 127 26.73 8.54 -13.45
CA TYR A 127 26.28 8.41 -14.85
C TYR A 127 25.02 9.24 -15.14
N SER A 128 25.09 10.16 -16.11
CA SER A 128 23.97 11.02 -16.56
C SER A 128 22.91 10.29 -17.39
N SER A 129 23.03 8.98 -17.57
CA SER A 129 22.04 8.16 -18.26
C SER A 129 21.19 7.40 -17.24
N SER A 130 19.93 7.80 -17.06
CA SER A 130 19.00 7.00 -16.27
C SER A 130 18.82 5.63 -16.91
N LEU A 131 19.20 4.58 -16.20
CA LEU A 131 18.72 3.26 -16.55
C LEU A 131 17.34 3.12 -15.91
N ASN A 132 16.33 2.89 -16.75
CA ASN A 132 15.02 2.43 -16.30
C ASN A 132 15.20 1.05 -15.68
N THR A 133 15.43 1.01 -14.37
CA THR A 133 15.54 -0.25 -13.65
C THR A 133 14.15 -0.80 -13.33
N ARG A 134 13.95 -2.06 -13.67
CA ARG A 134 12.75 -2.81 -13.29
C ARG A 134 12.96 -3.26 -11.86
N LYS A 135 12.13 -2.75 -10.94
CA LYS A 135 12.09 -3.24 -9.57
C LYS A 135 10.91 -4.20 -9.44
N ALA A 136 11.16 -5.37 -8.88
CA ALA A 136 10.11 -6.28 -8.43
C ALA A 136 9.97 -6.09 -6.92
N SER A 137 8.73 -6.02 -6.45
CA SER A 137 8.42 -5.98 -5.02
C SER A 137 7.20 -6.83 -4.76
N GLY A 138 7.04 -7.23 -3.51
CA GLY A 138 5.85 -7.89 -3.02
C GLY A 138 5.80 -7.77 -1.51
N GLY A 139 4.62 -7.97 -0.97
CA GLY A 139 4.38 -7.78 0.44
C GLY A 139 3.02 -8.32 0.86
N LEU A 140 2.70 -8.08 2.13
CA LEU A 140 1.34 -8.24 2.64
C LEU A 140 0.50 -7.06 2.15
N ALA A 141 -0.69 -7.35 1.65
CA ALA A 141 -1.67 -6.34 1.22
C ALA A 141 -2.71 -6.06 2.29
N SER A 142 -2.92 -7.02 3.20
CA SER A 142 -3.73 -6.88 4.40
C SER A 142 -3.51 -8.09 5.30
N ALA A 143 -3.60 -7.91 6.60
CA ALA A 143 -3.57 -9.00 7.56
C ALA A 143 -4.39 -8.59 8.78
N ASN A 144 -5.71 -8.77 8.73
CA ASN A 144 -6.60 -8.33 9.79
C ASN A 144 -7.70 -9.35 10.15
N GLY A 145 -8.18 -9.25 11.38
CA GLY A 145 -9.37 -9.94 11.86
C GLY A 145 -10.49 -8.94 12.13
N THR A 146 -11.72 -9.29 11.79
CA THR A 146 -12.91 -8.46 12.02
C THR A 146 -13.96 -9.24 12.81
N LEU A 147 -14.40 -8.66 13.93
CA LEU A 147 -15.46 -9.16 14.80
C LEU A 147 -16.69 -8.22 14.72
N ILE A 148 -17.84 -8.78 14.40
CA ILE A 148 -19.10 -8.05 14.22
C ILE A 148 -20.08 -8.36 15.35
N ILE A 149 -20.54 -7.33 16.06
CA ILE A 149 -21.49 -7.42 17.17
C ILE A 149 -22.80 -6.70 16.81
N GLY A 150 -23.93 -7.40 16.97
CA GLY A 150 -25.27 -6.90 16.61
C GLY A 150 -25.83 -7.53 15.31
N PRO A 151 -26.89 -6.99 14.71
CA PRO A 151 -27.43 -7.50 13.45
C PRO A 151 -26.39 -7.45 12.31
N MET A 152 -26.31 -8.48 11.45
CA MET A 152 -25.32 -8.52 10.35
C MET A 152 -25.53 -7.42 9.31
N GLU A 153 -26.79 -7.03 9.07
CA GLU A 153 -27.14 -5.96 8.13
C GLU A 153 -26.78 -4.57 8.65
N ARG A 154 -26.75 -4.42 9.98
CA ARG A 154 -26.49 -3.14 10.64
C ARG A 154 -25.89 -3.36 12.02
N PRO A 155 -24.58 -3.64 12.09
CA PRO A 155 -23.93 -3.98 13.34
C PRO A 155 -23.89 -2.76 14.26
N TRP A 156 -24.01 -3.00 15.56
CA TRP A 156 -23.87 -1.92 16.55
C TRP A 156 -22.41 -1.57 16.78
N LEU A 157 -21.55 -2.58 16.65
CA LEU A 157 -20.12 -2.49 16.88
C LEU A 157 -19.38 -3.47 15.97
N THR A 158 -18.33 -2.98 15.34
CA THR A 158 -17.37 -3.77 14.56
C THR A 158 -15.98 -3.48 15.12
N LEU A 159 -15.27 -4.54 15.50
CA LEU A 159 -13.89 -4.47 15.96
C LEU A 159 -12.99 -5.08 14.89
N THR A 160 -12.04 -4.31 14.40
CA THR A 160 -11.02 -4.76 13.45
C THR A 160 -9.64 -4.65 14.09
N ALA A 161 -8.80 -5.66 13.91
CA ALA A 161 -7.45 -5.71 14.46
C ALA A 161 -6.46 -6.24 13.42
N GLY A 162 -5.27 -5.65 13.35
CA GLY A 162 -4.20 -6.03 12.42
C GLY A 162 -3.89 -4.93 11.41
N ASP A 163 -3.46 -5.33 10.22
CA ASP A 163 -3.18 -4.44 9.10
C ASP A 163 -4.43 -4.30 8.21
N PHE A 164 -5.07 -3.13 8.29
CA PHE A 164 -6.31 -2.81 7.60
C PHE A 164 -6.25 -1.44 6.93
N ARG A 165 -7.09 -1.28 5.91
CA ARG A 165 -7.21 -0.01 5.18
C ARG A 165 -8.37 0.79 5.72
N TYR A 166 -8.16 2.09 5.90
CA TYR A 166 -9.21 3.01 6.34
C TYR A 166 -9.32 4.22 5.43
N GLN A 167 -10.55 4.57 5.07
CA GLN A 167 -10.91 5.78 4.35
C GLN A 167 -12.21 6.32 4.95
N TYR A 168 -12.17 7.51 5.54
CA TYR A 168 -13.37 8.08 6.17
C TYR A 168 -14.36 8.63 5.14
N ASN A 169 -13.87 8.99 3.94
CA ASN A 169 -14.71 9.41 2.82
C ASN A 169 -14.29 8.66 1.54
N PRO A 170 -15.05 7.63 1.11
CA PRO A 170 -14.72 6.82 -0.08
C PRO A 170 -14.78 7.62 -1.38
N ASP A 171 -15.58 8.69 -1.44
CA ASP A 171 -15.70 9.54 -2.62
C ASP A 171 -14.51 10.50 -2.77
N ALA A 172 -13.82 10.81 -1.67
CA ALA A 172 -12.68 11.71 -1.67
C ALA A 172 -11.36 10.96 -1.92
N LYS A 173 -10.81 11.09 -3.13
CA LYS A 173 -9.53 10.44 -3.53
C LYS A 173 -8.33 10.81 -2.65
N ASN A 174 -8.18 12.10 -2.34
CA ASN A 174 -6.99 12.61 -1.65
C ASN A 174 -7.30 13.10 -0.24
N LEU A 175 -8.44 13.78 -0.08
CA LEU A 175 -8.83 14.32 1.22
C LEU A 175 -9.36 13.24 2.16
N GLY A 176 -9.84 12.09 1.68
CA GLY A 176 -10.41 11.03 2.52
C GLY A 176 -9.42 10.29 3.43
N ARG A 177 -8.14 10.68 3.41
CA ARG A 177 -7.05 10.11 4.21
C ARG A 177 -6.30 11.16 5.05
N TYR A 178 -6.62 12.44 4.86
CA TYR A 178 -5.81 13.55 5.36
C TYR A 178 -5.65 13.55 6.89
N LEU A 179 -6.69 13.15 7.63
CA LEU A 179 -6.63 13.08 9.09
C LEU A 179 -5.53 12.13 9.60
N LEU A 180 -5.22 11.07 8.84
CA LEU A 180 -4.26 10.04 9.23
C LEU A 180 -2.90 10.21 8.54
N THR A 181 -2.89 10.78 7.32
CA THR A 181 -1.65 11.01 6.56
C THR A 181 -1.03 12.38 6.82
N GLY A 182 -1.83 13.36 7.25
CA GLY A 182 -1.38 14.72 7.46
C GLY A 182 -0.60 14.81 8.76
N GLY A 183 0.73 14.96 8.66
CA GLY A 183 1.53 15.42 9.80
C GLY A 183 1.05 16.80 10.30
N THR A 184 1.42 17.15 11.53
CA THR A 184 1.01 18.40 12.21
C THR A 184 1.45 19.68 11.49
N TYR A 185 2.33 19.58 10.48
CA TYR A 185 2.81 20.66 9.63
C TYR A 185 2.81 20.20 8.16
N PRO A 186 1.87 20.67 7.31
CA PRO A 186 1.78 20.21 5.94
C PRO A 186 2.87 20.87 5.08
N GLY A 187 4.00 20.18 4.90
CA GLY A 187 4.97 20.52 3.86
C GLY A 187 4.68 19.81 2.53
N TYR A 188 4.06 18.63 2.57
CA TYR A 188 3.83 17.79 1.40
C TYR A 188 2.63 16.85 1.60
N LEU A 189 1.84 16.70 0.55
CA LEU A 189 0.78 15.70 0.41
C LEU A 189 1.30 14.64 -0.56
N MET A 190 1.68 13.46 -0.06
CA MET A 190 1.87 12.31 -0.95
C MET A 190 0.49 11.73 -1.26
N THR A 191 -0.01 12.03 -2.46
CA THR A 191 -1.35 11.60 -2.88
C THR A 191 -1.40 10.13 -3.31
N ASP A 192 -0.27 9.54 -3.67
CA ASP A 192 -0.25 8.25 -4.37
C ASP A 192 0.93 7.39 -3.91
N ASP A 193 0.69 6.49 -2.96
CA ASP A 193 1.49 5.27 -2.88
C ASP A 193 1.01 4.35 -4.02
N PRO A 194 1.87 3.97 -4.98
CA PRO A 194 1.50 3.03 -6.03
C PRO A 194 0.94 1.71 -5.48
N ALA A 195 1.26 1.29 -4.24
CA ALA A 195 0.63 0.13 -3.61
C ALA A 195 -0.84 0.39 -3.18
N SER A 196 -1.17 1.64 -2.82
CA SER A 196 -2.53 2.04 -2.42
C SER A 196 -3.52 2.09 -3.60
N ALA A 197 -3.03 2.29 -4.83
CA ALA A 197 -3.88 2.31 -6.02
C ALA A 197 -4.39 0.91 -6.44
N VAL A 198 -3.65 -0.13 -6.08
CA VAL A 198 -3.74 -1.46 -6.70
C VAL A 198 -4.90 -2.29 -6.18
N ALA A 199 -5.23 -2.24 -4.89
CA ALA A 199 -6.25 -3.16 -4.36
C ALA A 199 -7.70 -2.70 -4.61
N GLY A 200 -7.93 -1.68 -5.44
CA GLY A 200 -9.24 -1.02 -5.61
C GLY A 200 -9.76 -0.30 -4.34
N ASP A 201 -9.14 -0.57 -3.20
CA ASP A 201 -9.46 -0.06 -1.88
C ASP A 201 -8.47 1.07 -1.55
N ARG A 202 -8.88 2.32 -1.83
CA ARG A 202 -8.05 3.54 -1.75
C ARG A 202 -7.81 4.05 -0.32
N GLY A 203 -7.86 3.15 0.66
CA GLY A 203 -7.61 3.48 2.06
C GLY A 203 -6.15 3.74 2.38
N TYR A 204 -5.93 4.36 3.52
CA TYR A 204 -4.62 4.43 4.18
C TYR A 204 -4.40 3.12 4.94
N GLU A 205 -3.26 2.45 4.73
CA GLU A 205 -2.90 1.23 5.48
C GLU A 205 -2.51 1.59 6.90
N LEU A 206 -3.12 0.89 7.85
CA LEU A 206 -2.97 1.10 9.28
C LEU A 206 -2.74 -0.24 9.95
N LEU A 207 -1.68 -0.32 10.74
CA LEU A 207 -1.47 -1.41 11.67
C LEU A 207 -2.05 -1.02 13.02
N GLY A 208 -3.06 -1.73 13.53
CA GLY A 208 -3.60 -1.45 14.86
C GLY A 208 -4.96 -2.04 15.15
N LEU A 209 -5.79 -1.26 15.84
CA LEU A 209 -7.15 -1.58 16.25
C LEU A 209 -8.11 -0.50 15.76
N MET A 210 -9.27 -0.91 15.25
CA MET A 210 -10.37 -0.01 14.89
C MET A 210 -11.66 -0.51 15.53
N LEU A 211 -12.35 0.41 16.19
CA LEU A 211 -13.67 0.21 16.76
C LEU A 211 -14.66 1.11 16.01
N GLN A 212 -15.52 0.51 15.20
CA GLN A 212 -16.58 1.20 14.47
C GLN A 212 -17.92 0.95 15.16
N SER A 213 -18.68 2.00 15.44
CA SER A 213 -20.01 1.91 16.04
C SER A 213 -21.05 2.66 15.21
N GLU A 214 -22.19 2.00 14.97
CA GLU A 214 -23.37 2.54 14.25
C GLU A 214 -24.65 2.43 15.09
N TRP A 215 -24.51 2.63 16.40
CA TRP A 215 -25.61 2.53 17.37
C TRP A 215 -26.82 3.44 17.04
N MET A 216 -26.61 4.57 16.35
CA MET A 216 -27.68 5.46 15.90
C MET A 216 -27.81 5.45 14.38
N LYS A 217 -29.05 5.56 13.85
CA LYS A 217 -29.38 5.43 12.41
C LYS A 217 -28.57 6.31 11.46
N HIS A 218 -28.10 7.44 11.94
CA HIS A 218 -27.44 8.44 11.13
C HIS A 218 -26.02 8.75 11.60
N TRP A 219 -25.55 8.13 12.68
CA TRP A 219 -24.21 8.39 13.22
C TRP A 219 -23.37 7.14 13.13
N ARG A 220 -22.16 7.32 12.61
CA ARG A 220 -21.08 6.35 12.65
C ARG A 220 -19.92 6.97 13.42
N HIS A 221 -19.35 6.20 14.35
CA HIS A 221 -18.19 6.59 15.14
C HIS A 221 -17.09 5.58 14.90
N ASP A 222 -15.93 6.04 14.45
CA ASP A 222 -14.75 5.20 14.25
C ASP A 222 -13.66 5.68 15.23
N LEU A 223 -13.25 4.80 16.15
CA LEU A 223 -12.11 5.01 17.03
C LEU A 223 -10.98 4.10 16.57
N ILE A 224 -9.83 4.68 16.26
CA ILE A 224 -8.70 3.98 15.65
C ILE A 224 -7.48 4.19 16.54
N ALA A 225 -6.89 3.11 17.01
CA ALA A 225 -5.58 3.11 17.64
C ALA A 225 -4.60 2.45 16.67
N SER A 226 -3.66 3.22 16.13
CA SER A 226 -2.68 2.74 15.15
C SER A 226 -1.27 2.79 15.72
N ILE A 227 -0.42 1.89 15.22
CA ILE A 227 1.01 1.83 15.52
C ILE A 227 1.74 2.39 14.30
N GLU A 228 2.61 3.36 14.51
CA GLU A 228 3.47 3.91 13.46
C GLU A 228 4.46 2.84 12.98
N THR A 229 4.49 2.59 11.68
CA THR A 229 5.44 1.65 11.05
C THR A 229 6.66 2.35 10.47
N GLU A 230 6.56 3.66 10.27
CA GLU A 230 7.63 4.53 9.78
C GLU A 230 8.26 5.31 10.94
N GLU A 231 9.50 5.76 10.75
CA GLU A 231 10.27 6.43 11.80
C GLU A 231 9.53 7.62 12.42
N PRO A 232 9.35 7.63 13.74
CA PRO A 232 9.72 6.63 14.71
C PRO A 232 8.71 5.49 14.80
N ALA A 233 9.19 4.29 14.52
CA ALA A 233 8.36 3.10 14.50
C ALA A 233 7.96 2.68 15.93
N GLY A 234 6.73 2.19 16.07
CA GLY A 234 6.20 1.65 17.31
C GLY A 234 5.40 2.63 18.16
N ASP A 235 5.41 3.93 17.85
CA ASP A 235 4.57 4.90 18.56
C ASP A 235 3.08 4.64 18.30
N VAL A 236 2.25 4.86 19.32
CA VAL A 236 0.80 4.66 19.22
C VAL A 236 0.10 5.99 18.99
N SER A 237 -0.67 6.07 17.92
CA SER A 237 -1.52 7.19 17.55
C SER A 237 -2.99 6.83 17.80
N LEU A 238 -3.79 7.80 18.28
CA LEU A 238 -5.22 7.61 18.53
C LEU A 238 -6.01 8.61 17.68
N SER A 239 -6.93 8.10 16.87
CA SER A 239 -7.78 8.90 15.99
C SER A 239 -9.24 8.60 16.22
N TYR A 240 -10.08 9.63 16.14
CA TYR A 240 -11.52 9.51 16.27
C TYR A 240 -12.21 10.25 15.13
N VAL A 241 -13.14 9.57 14.45
CA VAL A 241 -13.94 10.11 13.35
C VAL A 241 -15.41 9.92 13.68
N ALA A 242 -16.19 10.99 13.57
CA ALA A 242 -17.64 10.97 13.66
C ALA A 242 -18.25 11.38 12.31
N THR A 243 -19.10 10.51 11.76
CA THR A 243 -19.77 10.73 10.48
C THR A 243 -21.27 10.76 10.69
N TYR A 244 -21.91 11.85 10.26
CA TYR A 244 -23.35 12.01 10.21
C TYR A 244 -23.86 11.87 8.77
N ARG A 245 -24.69 10.85 8.51
CA ARG A 245 -25.24 10.56 7.18
C ARG A 245 -26.76 10.74 7.12
N ARG A 246 -27.22 11.61 6.22
CA ARG A 246 -28.61 11.68 5.75
C ARG A 246 -28.67 11.42 4.25
N LYS A 247 -29.89 11.28 3.71
CA LYS A 247 -30.11 10.99 2.28
C LYS A 247 -29.49 12.00 1.32
N VAL A 248 -29.33 13.25 1.74
CA VAL A 248 -28.90 14.38 0.89
C VAL A 248 -27.48 14.84 1.17
N PHE A 249 -26.91 14.50 2.32
CA PHE A 249 -25.58 14.96 2.70
C PHE A 249 -24.94 14.02 3.71
N GLU A 250 -23.60 14.07 3.74
CA GLU A 250 -22.74 13.38 4.68
C GLU A 250 -21.76 14.40 5.25
N LEU A 251 -21.70 14.50 6.59
CA LEU A 251 -20.79 15.38 7.30
C LEU A 251 -19.89 14.52 8.18
N GLY A 252 -18.58 14.61 7.96
CA GLY A 252 -17.57 13.95 8.77
C GLY A 252 -16.70 14.97 9.49
N ALA A 253 -16.40 14.71 10.75
CA ALA A 253 -15.40 15.43 11.53
C ALA A 253 -14.53 14.44 12.27
N GLY A 254 -13.24 14.75 12.44
CA GLY A 254 -12.34 13.87 13.16
C GLY A 254 -11.18 14.62 13.79
N ILE A 255 -10.60 13.98 14.79
CA ILE A 255 -9.42 14.43 15.50
C ILE A 255 -8.40 13.29 15.54
N ALA A 256 -7.12 13.62 15.48
CA ALA A 256 -6.03 12.69 15.59
C ALA A 256 -5.04 13.20 16.64
N ALA A 257 -4.70 12.33 17.59
CA ALA A 257 -3.63 12.52 18.55
C ALA A 257 -2.47 11.61 18.11
N THR A 258 -1.57 12.18 17.32
CA THR A 258 -0.40 11.47 16.77
C THR A 258 0.64 11.24 17.86
N ARG A 259 1.22 10.02 17.91
CA ARG A 259 2.25 9.61 18.89
C ARG A 259 1.85 9.90 20.34
N LEU A 260 0.61 9.55 20.69
CA LEU A 260 0.06 9.71 22.04
C LEU A 260 0.85 8.90 23.08
N LEU A 261 1.29 7.69 22.72
CA LEU A 261 2.16 6.85 23.55
C LEU A 261 3.44 6.54 22.77
N GLN A 262 4.57 7.04 23.26
CA GLN A 262 5.88 6.76 22.68
C GLN A 262 6.46 5.51 23.33
N ILE A 263 6.76 4.48 22.54
CA ILE A 263 7.30 3.22 23.06
C ILE A 263 8.83 3.28 23.08
N ALA A 264 9.45 3.91 22.09
CA ALA A 264 10.89 4.11 21.99
C ALA A 264 11.27 5.50 22.51
N GLY A 265 11.30 5.70 23.84
CA GLY A 265 11.52 7.03 24.44
C GLY A 265 12.87 7.72 24.14
N ASN A 266 13.83 7.04 23.51
CA ASN A 266 15.20 7.57 23.30
C ASN A 266 15.65 7.70 21.84
N GLU A 267 15.01 7.03 20.87
CA GLU A 267 15.39 7.13 19.44
C GLU A 267 14.60 8.23 18.71
N THR A 268 13.57 8.77 19.36
CA THR A 268 12.55 9.63 18.75
C THR A 268 12.75 11.10 19.04
N ASP A 269 13.74 11.44 19.88
CA ASP A 269 14.13 12.81 20.11
C ASP A 269 15.01 13.29 18.96
N SER A 270 14.36 13.76 17.89
CA SER A 270 15.01 14.38 16.74
C SER A 270 15.95 15.55 17.11
N SER A 271 15.93 16.01 18.37
CA SER A 271 16.90 16.96 18.89
C SER A 271 18.32 16.39 18.97
N GLN A 272 18.51 15.07 19.11
CA GLN A 272 19.84 14.45 19.15
C GLN A 272 20.51 14.31 17.78
N ASP A 273 19.74 14.09 16.71
CA ASP A 273 20.31 13.87 15.36
C ASP A 273 20.37 15.13 14.49
N ARG A 274 19.45 16.09 14.67
CA ARG A 274 19.46 17.33 13.87
C ARG A 274 20.45 18.37 14.35
N TYR A 275 20.75 18.37 15.64
CA TYR A 275 21.93 19.01 16.17
C TYR A 275 22.91 17.88 16.40
N GLY A 276 23.68 17.54 15.36
CA GLY A 276 24.83 16.63 15.51
C GLY A 276 25.49 16.97 16.83
N SER A 277 25.65 15.94 17.68
CA SER A 277 25.85 16.06 19.14
C SER A 277 26.56 17.36 19.48
N ALA A 278 26.11 18.10 20.49
CA ALA A 278 26.73 19.38 20.83
C ALA A 278 28.28 19.31 20.88
N ASP A 279 28.84 18.12 21.11
CA ASP A 279 30.25 17.76 20.98
C ASP A 279 30.83 17.80 19.55
N THR A 280 30.14 17.36 18.50
CA THR A 280 30.58 17.54 17.10
C THR A 280 30.53 19.00 16.65
N VAL A 281 29.50 19.76 17.04
CA VAL A 281 29.48 21.21 16.79
C VAL A 281 30.57 21.93 17.60
N ARG A 282 30.81 21.52 18.86
CA ARG A 282 31.93 22.04 19.67
C ARG A 282 33.30 21.65 19.09
N ALA A 283 33.48 20.43 18.60
CA ALA A 283 34.73 19.99 17.97
C ALA A 283 34.99 20.76 16.67
N ALA A 284 33.96 20.97 15.85
CA ALA A 284 34.05 21.80 14.65
C ALA A 284 34.37 23.27 14.98
N LEU A 285 33.80 23.83 16.06
CA LEU A 285 34.10 25.19 16.53
C LEU A 285 35.45 25.31 17.23
N ALA A 286 35.98 24.23 17.81
CA ALA A 286 37.28 24.21 18.47
C ALA A 286 38.46 24.22 17.49
N GLY A 287 38.22 24.10 16.19
CA GLY A 287 39.26 24.17 15.16
C GLY A 287 40.24 23.00 15.20
N ASP A 288 39.85 21.87 15.80
CA ASP A 288 40.69 20.69 15.91
C ASP A 288 40.65 19.91 14.58
N THR A 289 41.38 20.41 13.59
CA THR A 289 41.66 19.69 12.34
C THR A 289 42.89 18.81 12.57
N THR A 290 42.67 17.60 13.07
CA THR A 290 43.68 16.51 13.00
C THR A 290 43.52 15.72 11.71
#